data_AF-A0A2A7SI96-F1
#
_entry.id   AF-A0A2A7SI96-F1
#
_cell.length_a   1.000
_cell.length_b   1.000
_cell.length_c   1.000
_cell.angle_alpha   90.00
_cell.angle_beta   90.00
_cell.angle_gamma   90.00
#
_symmetry.space_group_name_H-M   'P 1'
#
loop_
_entity.id
_entity.type
_entity.pdbx_description
1 polymer ?
#
loop_
_entity_poly.entity_id
_entity_poly.type
_entity_poly.pdbx_seq_one_letter_code
_entity_poly.pdbx_strand_id
1 'polypeptide(L)'
;MIAIRAREFIATSSRLRYRSRRHRVARLGIGAMSVRHSIPEGESRLKKILIGLALAAASMSASLTASAADLCQGGSLLTGTVLSAPVFVSGSQRQGIYLSHTHVNLRGTDGRTYDVAMDNVFANGYRRNQQSVPDPLTQIRVGDQLELCGQLYTGGDVGIHWVHTNCGDTPTPDEPNGWVKDLSQPALGNNLESNETYCYLW
;
A
#
# COMPACT_ATOMS: atom_id res chain seq x y z
N MET A 1 42.59 15.83 -8.44
CA MET A 1 42.70 14.47 -9.00
C MET A 1 41.42 13.71 -8.71
N ILE A 2 41.00 12.91 -9.69
CA ILE A 2 39.89 11.93 -9.72
C ILE A 2 38.48 12.53 -9.92
N ALA A 3 38.12 12.66 -11.20
CA ALA A 3 36.76 12.77 -11.70
C ALA A 3 36.28 11.38 -12.14
N ILE A 4 35.08 10.97 -11.73
CA ILE A 4 34.48 9.68 -12.12
C ILE A 4 33.45 9.94 -13.23
N ARG A 5 33.69 9.30 -14.39
CA ARG A 5 32.85 9.33 -15.59
C ARG A 5 31.65 8.39 -15.44
N ALA A 6 30.45 8.90 -15.73
CA ALA A 6 29.30 8.06 -16.05
C ALA A 6 29.30 7.72 -17.56
N ARG A 7 29.15 6.44 -17.91
CA ARG A 7 28.95 5.95 -19.28
C ARG A 7 27.47 5.59 -19.46
N GLU A 8 26.86 6.20 -20.47
CA GLU A 8 25.51 5.89 -20.96
C GLU A 8 25.50 4.53 -21.68
N PHE A 9 24.46 3.72 -21.41
CA PHE A 9 24.18 2.49 -22.15
C PHE A 9 22.92 2.71 -23.01
N ILE A 10 23.12 2.63 -24.32
CA ILE A 10 22.10 2.72 -25.36
C ILE A 10 21.48 1.33 -25.54
N ALA A 11 20.15 1.21 -25.44
CA ALA A 11 19.42 -0.01 -25.77
C ALA A 11 18.72 0.12 -27.13
N THR A 12 19.29 -0.54 -28.14
CA THR A 12 18.75 -0.67 -29.51
C THR A 12 17.69 -1.77 -29.59
N SER A 13 16.49 -1.42 -30.07
CA SER A 13 15.37 -2.34 -30.34
C SER A 13 15.52 -3.00 -31.71
N SER A 14 15.49 -4.34 -31.76
CA SER A 14 15.54 -5.13 -33.00
C SER A 14 14.24 -5.91 -33.22
N ARG A 15 13.65 -5.69 -34.40
CA ARG A 15 12.41 -6.31 -34.92
C ARG A 15 12.63 -7.79 -35.26
N LEU A 16 11.62 -8.63 -35.02
CA LEU A 16 11.49 -9.95 -35.65
C LEU A 16 10.09 -10.13 -36.26
N ARG A 17 10.07 -10.34 -37.58
CA ARG A 17 8.89 -10.68 -38.40
C ARG A 17 8.74 -12.20 -38.43
N TYR A 18 7.55 -12.72 -38.17
CA TYR A 18 7.22 -14.13 -38.35
C TYR A 18 6.39 -14.33 -39.64
N ARG A 19 6.85 -15.25 -40.50
CA ARG A 19 6.34 -15.51 -41.86
C ARG A 19 5.58 -16.84 -41.87
N SER A 20 4.31 -16.80 -42.25
CA SER A 20 3.42 -17.96 -42.43
C SER A 20 3.71 -18.74 -43.71
N ARG A 21 3.77 -20.09 -43.63
CA ARG A 21 3.73 -21.01 -44.78
C ARG A 21 2.41 -21.78 -44.76
N ARG A 22 1.65 -21.68 -45.85
CA ARG A 22 0.49 -22.52 -46.18
C ARG A 22 0.97 -23.76 -46.94
N HIS A 23 0.40 -24.93 -46.64
CA HIS A 23 0.33 -26.05 -47.56
C HIS A 23 -1.12 -26.28 -47.99
N ARG A 24 -1.25 -26.52 -49.31
CA ARG A 24 -2.47 -26.70 -50.09
C ARG A 24 -2.60 -28.19 -50.39
N VAL A 25 -3.77 -28.79 -50.25
CA VAL A 25 -4.09 -30.10 -50.84
C VAL A 25 -5.38 -29.98 -51.65
N ALA A 26 -5.34 -30.52 -52.86
CA ALA A 26 -6.35 -30.39 -53.90
C ALA A 26 -7.26 -31.63 -53.98
N ARG A 27 -8.42 -31.39 -54.61
CA ARG A 27 -9.57 -32.21 -55.01
C ARG A 27 -9.31 -33.60 -55.59
N LEU A 28 -10.32 -34.49 -55.42
CA LEU A 28 -11.00 -35.40 -56.39
C LEU A 28 -11.87 -36.37 -55.55
N GLY A 29 -13.08 -36.84 -55.84
CA GLY A 29 -14.03 -36.77 -56.94
C GLY A 29 -14.97 -38.00 -56.85
N ILE A 30 -16.29 -37.77 -56.75
CA ILE A 30 -17.46 -38.53 -57.29
C ILE A 30 -17.62 -40.05 -57.00
N GLY A 31 -18.81 -40.44 -56.49
CA GLY A 31 -19.37 -41.81 -56.64
C GLY A 31 -20.49 -42.15 -55.66
N ALA A 32 -21.66 -42.58 -56.16
CA ALA A 32 -22.96 -42.66 -55.50
C ALA A 32 -23.24 -43.89 -54.62
N MET A 33 -24.19 -43.80 -53.68
CA MET A 33 -25.44 -44.61 -53.64
C MET A 33 -26.25 -44.35 -52.35
N SER A 34 -27.57 -44.32 -52.53
CA SER A 34 -28.60 -44.14 -51.50
C SER A 34 -28.91 -45.47 -50.81
N VAL A 35 -29.09 -45.48 -49.49
CA VAL A 35 -30.35 -45.81 -48.79
C VAL A 35 -30.09 -45.85 -47.28
N ARG A 36 -31.10 -45.32 -46.57
CA ARG A 36 -31.24 -44.98 -45.15
C ARG A 36 -30.90 -46.12 -44.20
N HIS A 37 -30.28 -45.81 -43.05
CA HIS A 37 -30.55 -46.42 -41.74
C HIS A 37 -30.28 -45.40 -40.60
N SER A 38 -31.31 -45.21 -39.79
CA SER A 38 -31.52 -44.69 -38.43
C SER A 38 -30.36 -44.14 -37.55
N ILE A 39 -30.57 -42.91 -37.05
CA ILE A 39 -30.24 -42.22 -35.76
C ILE A 39 -29.63 -43.13 -34.64
N PRO A 40 -28.62 -42.71 -33.83
CA PRO A 40 -28.70 -41.47 -33.02
C PRO A 40 -27.50 -40.51 -32.95
N GLU A 41 -27.91 -39.26 -32.75
CA GLU A 41 -27.12 -38.16 -32.22
C GLU A 41 -26.58 -38.49 -30.83
N GLY A 42 -25.32 -38.16 -30.55
CA GLY A 42 -24.82 -38.31 -29.18
C GLY A 42 -23.38 -37.90 -28.91
N GLU A 43 -22.46 -37.89 -29.88
CA GLU A 43 -21.03 -37.72 -29.57
C GLU A 43 -20.37 -36.45 -30.13
N SER A 44 -21.09 -35.66 -30.92
CA SER A 44 -20.50 -34.56 -31.72
C SER A 44 -20.41 -33.21 -30.98
N ARG A 45 -21.19 -32.99 -29.91
CA ARG A 45 -21.21 -31.69 -29.20
C ARG A 45 -20.27 -31.61 -28.00
N LEU A 46 -19.96 -32.74 -27.34
CA LEU A 46 -19.14 -32.72 -26.13
C LEU A 46 -17.67 -32.38 -26.41
N LYS A 47 -17.10 -32.89 -27.52
CA LYS A 47 -15.70 -32.61 -27.92
C LYS A 47 -15.48 -31.17 -28.40
N LYS A 48 -16.49 -30.51 -28.96
CA LYS A 48 -16.39 -29.10 -29.39
C LYS A 48 -16.56 -28.11 -28.24
N ILE A 49 -17.29 -28.50 -27.20
CA ILE A 49 -17.40 -27.71 -25.97
C ILE A 49 -16.12 -27.81 -25.13
N LEU A 50 -15.46 -28.98 -25.12
CA LEU A 50 -14.23 -29.20 -24.34
C LEU A 50 -13.00 -28.48 -24.91
N ILE A 51 -12.99 -28.09 -26.19
CA ILE A 51 -11.86 -27.35 -26.80
C ILE A 51 -12.01 -25.83 -26.64
N GLY A 52 -13.23 -25.33 -26.40
CA GLY A 52 -13.49 -23.90 -26.14
C GLY A 52 -13.17 -23.44 -24.71
N LEU A 53 -13.13 -24.38 -23.76
CA LEU A 53 -12.96 -24.06 -22.32
C LEU A 53 -11.50 -23.96 -21.86
N ALA A 54 -10.53 -24.30 -22.73
CA ALA A 54 -9.11 -24.31 -22.36
C ALA A 54 -8.38 -22.98 -22.64
N LEU A 55 -9.03 -21.99 -23.26
CA LEU A 55 -8.37 -20.75 -23.70
C LEU A 55 -8.82 -19.47 -22.99
N ALA A 56 -9.58 -19.59 -21.88
CA ALA A 56 -10.08 -18.45 -21.10
C ALA A 56 -9.55 -18.40 -19.65
N ALA A 57 -8.57 -19.23 -19.29
CA ALA A 57 -8.04 -19.35 -17.92
C ALA A 57 -6.62 -18.75 -17.73
N ALA A 58 -6.21 -17.84 -18.62
CA ALA A 58 -4.94 -17.12 -18.51
C ALA A 58 -5.17 -15.61 -18.35
N SER A 59 -6.13 -15.24 -17.51
CA SER A 59 -6.29 -13.85 -17.06
C SER A 59 -5.38 -13.63 -15.86
N MET A 60 -4.35 -12.81 -16.10
CA MET A 60 -3.28 -12.42 -15.19
C MET A 60 -3.80 -12.05 -13.79
N SER A 61 -3.44 -12.83 -12.77
CA SER A 61 -3.42 -12.35 -11.39
C SER A 61 -2.10 -11.61 -11.16
N ALA A 62 -2.00 -10.39 -11.70
CA ALA A 62 -0.99 -9.45 -11.25
C ALA A 62 -1.45 -8.93 -9.89
N SER A 63 -0.99 -9.56 -8.82
CA SER A 63 -1.11 -8.97 -7.48
C SER A 63 -0.16 -7.76 -7.48
N LEU A 64 -0.70 -6.55 -7.64
CA LEU A 64 0.01 -5.32 -7.33
C LEU A 64 0.29 -5.35 -5.83
N THR A 65 1.46 -5.85 -5.44
CA THR A 65 1.99 -5.55 -4.12
C THR A 65 2.37 -4.09 -4.16
N ALA A 66 1.44 -3.22 -3.74
CA ALA A 66 1.79 -1.86 -3.37
C ALA A 66 2.99 -1.97 -2.42
N SER A 67 4.10 -1.31 -2.75
CA SER A 67 5.19 -1.22 -1.80
C SER A 67 4.66 -0.54 -0.54
N ALA A 68 5.21 -0.85 0.63
CA ALA A 68 4.74 -0.21 1.85
C ALA A 68 4.90 1.33 1.81
N ALA A 69 5.74 1.85 0.89
CA ALA A 69 5.82 3.28 0.54
C ALA A 69 4.64 3.77 -0.31
N ASP A 70 4.10 2.96 -1.24
CA ASP A 70 2.89 3.30 -2.02
C ASP A 70 1.63 3.41 -1.13
N LEU A 71 1.65 2.77 0.05
CA LEU A 71 0.60 2.89 1.07
C LEU A 71 0.70 4.20 1.87
N CYS A 72 1.88 4.84 1.86
CA CYS A 72 2.12 6.06 2.62
C CYS A 72 1.94 7.28 1.71
N GLN A 73 0.69 7.65 1.47
CA GLN A 73 0.26 8.65 0.49
C GLN A 73 0.95 10.01 0.73
N GLY A 74 2.02 10.28 -0.01
CA GLY A 74 2.83 11.50 0.11
C GLY A 74 3.89 11.44 1.22
N GLY A 75 3.77 10.54 2.21
CA GLY A 75 4.65 10.50 3.37
C GLY A 75 5.84 9.54 3.25
N SER A 76 6.55 9.40 4.37
CA SER A 76 7.56 8.39 4.60
C SER A 76 7.05 7.30 5.52
N LEU A 77 7.32 6.05 5.16
CA LEU A 77 7.01 4.90 6.00
C LEU A 77 8.14 4.68 7.01
N LEU A 78 7.80 4.54 8.30
CA LEU A 78 8.70 4.12 9.35
C LEU A 78 8.13 2.88 10.06
N THR A 79 8.94 1.84 10.19
CA THR A 79 8.64 0.66 10.99
C THR A 79 9.73 0.45 12.03
N GLY A 80 9.35 -0.01 13.22
CA GLY A 80 10.33 -0.23 14.27
C GLY A 80 9.77 -0.72 15.59
N THR A 81 10.66 -0.86 16.56
CA THR A 81 10.37 -1.30 17.93
C THR A 81 10.35 -0.12 18.89
N VAL A 82 9.32 -0.02 19.72
CA VAL A 82 9.18 1.04 20.72
C VAL A 82 10.22 0.88 21.81
N LEU A 83 10.95 1.96 22.10
CA LEU A 83 12.01 2.03 23.10
C LEU A 83 11.59 2.79 24.37
N SER A 84 10.58 3.65 24.29
CA SER A 84 10.08 4.41 25.44
C SER A 84 8.56 4.34 25.53
N ALA A 85 8.04 4.41 26.75
CA ALA A 85 6.62 4.56 26.97
C ALA A 85 6.11 5.89 26.37
N PRO A 86 4.81 5.98 26.00
CA PRO A 86 4.19 7.22 25.55
C PRO A 86 4.35 8.36 26.56
N VAL A 87 4.82 9.51 26.08
CA VAL A 87 4.98 10.73 26.88
C VAL A 87 4.08 11.82 26.33
N PHE A 88 3.26 12.42 27.20
CA PHE A 88 2.49 13.59 26.84
C PHE A 88 3.39 14.82 26.74
N VAL A 89 3.31 15.54 25.62
CA VAL A 89 4.01 16.80 25.40
C VAL A 89 2.99 17.90 25.13
N SER A 90 3.04 18.94 25.94
CA SER A 90 2.18 20.13 25.82
C SER A 90 2.43 20.87 24.51
N GLY A 91 1.38 21.46 23.94
CA GLY A 91 1.47 22.31 22.76
C GLY A 91 0.71 23.63 22.92
N SER A 92 0.10 24.10 21.84
CA SER A 92 -0.62 25.38 21.79
C SER A 92 -2.15 25.17 21.79
N GLN A 93 -2.92 26.25 21.73
CA GLN A 93 -4.36 26.17 21.48
C GLN A 93 -4.68 26.75 20.11
N ARG A 94 -5.64 26.14 19.42
CA ARG A 94 -6.22 26.66 18.18
C ARG A 94 -7.74 26.60 18.28
N GLN A 95 -8.40 27.75 18.09
CA GLN A 95 -9.85 27.87 18.19
C GLN A 95 -10.44 27.25 19.50
N GLY A 96 -9.72 27.36 20.61
CA GLY A 96 -10.12 26.81 21.92
C GLY A 96 -9.95 25.29 22.07
N ILE A 97 -9.33 24.63 21.10
CA ILE A 97 -8.90 23.23 21.16
C ILE A 97 -7.41 23.17 21.50
N TYR A 98 -7.05 22.36 22.49
CA TYR A 98 -5.68 22.19 22.95
C TYR A 98 -4.94 21.16 22.09
N LEU A 99 -3.93 21.64 21.36
CA LEU A 99 -3.04 20.85 20.55
C LEU A 99 -1.88 20.38 21.43
N SER A 100 -1.60 19.10 21.37
CA SER A 100 -0.55 18.44 22.15
C SER A 100 -0.10 17.20 21.40
N HIS A 101 1.04 16.65 21.80
CA HIS A 101 1.61 15.49 21.17
C HIS A 101 1.77 14.34 22.16
N THR A 102 1.83 13.12 21.63
CA THR A 102 2.36 11.97 22.34
C THR A 102 3.66 11.57 21.67
N HIS A 103 4.73 11.48 22.44
CA HIS A 103 6.04 11.07 21.95
C HIS A 103 6.38 9.64 22.36
N VAL A 104 7.01 8.90 21.44
CA VAL A 104 7.75 7.67 21.73
C VAL A 104 9.07 7.66 20.95
N ASN A 105 10.08 7.02 21.50
CA ASN A 105 11.28 6.67 20.76
C ASN A 105 11.09 5.32 20.07
N LEU A 106 11.43 5.23 18.79
CA LEU A 106 11.33 4.03 17.99
C LEU A 106 12.72 3.62 17.46
N ARG A 107 13.09 2.35 17.60
CA ARG A 107 14.24 1.76 16.89
C ARG A 107 13.76 1.35 15.50
N GLY A 108 14.18 2.08 14.48
CA GLY A 108 13.89 1.73 13.09
C GLY A 108 14.56 0.41 12.68
N THR A 109 14.07 -0.17 11.58
CA THR A 109 14.66 -1.38 10.97
C THR A 109 16.10 -1.18 10.47
N ASP A 110 16.49 0.07 10.25
CA ASP A 110 17.87 0.49 9.95
C ASP A 110 18.78 0.61 11.19
N GLY A 111 18.24 0.32 12.38
CA GLY A 111 18.94 0.40 13.66
C GLY A 111 19.06 1.81 14.24
N ARG A 112 18.56 2.85 13.58
CA ARG A 112 18.55 4.22 14.12
C ARG A 112 17.41 4.40 15.12
N THR A 113 17.58 5.36 16.04
CA THR A 113 16.49 5.79 16.92
C THR A 113 15.82 7.02 16.34
N TYR A 114 14.50 6.97 16.28
CA TYR A 114 13.63 8.02 15.78
C TYR A 114 12.74 8.50 16.91
N ASP A 115 12.62 9.82 17.09
CA ASP A 115 11.50 10.39 17.85
C ASP A 115 10.24 10.35 16.99
N VAL A 116 9.12 9.94 17.57
CA VAL A 116 7.83 9.86 16.89
C VAL A 116 6.87 10.78 17.63
N ALA A 117 6.39 11.83 16.97
CA ALA A 117 5.36 12.71 17.51
C ALA A 117 4.00 12.40 16.86
N MET A 118 3.06 11.96 17.69
CA MET A 118 1.66 11.68 17.36
C MET A 118 0.79 12.86 17.81
N ASP A 119 -0.05 13.39 16.93
CA ASP A 119 -0.87 14.55 17.22
C ASP A 119 -2.13 14.14 17.97
N ASN A 120 -2.14 14.36 19.29
CA ASN A 120 -3.18 13.84 20.19
C ASN A 120 -4.61 14.14 19.74
N VAL A 121 -4.85 15.26 19.06
CA VAL A 121 -6.17 15.68 18.59
C VAL A 121 -6.78 14.70 17.57
N PHE A 122 -5.94 13.95 16.84
CA PHE A 122 -6.34 12.95 15.87
C PHE A 122 -6.43 11.53 16.44
N ALA A 123 -6.00 11.32 17.69
CA ALA A 123 -6.18 10.04 18.35
C ALA A 123 -7.68 9.68 18.49
N ASN A 124 -8.01 8.41 18.23
CA ASN A 124 -9.40 7.95 18.17
C ASN A 124 -10.19 8.18 19.48
N GLY A 125 -9.52 8.17 20.63
CA GLY A 125 -10.12 8.42 21.95
C GLY A 125 -9.84 9.81 22.52
N TYR A 126 -9.38 10.77 21.72
CA TYR A 126 -9.12 12.13 22.21
C TYR A 126 -10.38 12.78 22.78
N ARG A 127 -10.26 13.30 24.00
CA ARG A 127 -11.27 14.13 24.66
C ARG A 127 -10.83 15.58 24.60
N ARG A 128 -11.76 16.46 24.25
CA ARG A 128 -11.53 17.91 24.13
C ARG A 128 -10.71 18.45 25.31
N ASN A 129 -9.54 19.00 25.00
CA ASN A 129 -8.64 19.68 25.94
C ASN A 129 -8.07 18.81 27.07
N GLN A 130 -8.03 17.49 26.90
CA GLN A 130 -7.32 16.62 27.83
C GLN A 130 -5.82 16.96 27.88
N GLN A 131 -5.22 16.78 29.05
CA GLN A 131 -3.80 17.09 29.34
C GLN A 131 -3.01 15.81 29.65
N SER A 132 -3.34 14.75 28.95
CA SER A 132 -2.74 13.42 29.08
C SER A 132 -2.70 12.74 27.72
N VAL A 133 -1.89 11.68 27.60
CA VAL A 133 -1.89 10.80 26.43
C VAL A 133 -3.33 10.29 26.20
N PRO A 134 -3.89 10.38 24.97
CA PRO A 134 -5.20 9.83 24.62
C PRO A 134 -5.18 8.31 24.51
N ASP A 135 -6.33 7.67 24.77
CA ASP A 135 -6.57 6.34 24.20
C ASP A 135 -6.69 6.46 22.66
N PRO A 136 -6.25 5.46 21.88
CA PRO A 136 -5.53 4.27 22.29
C PRO A 136 -4.00 4.45 22.41
N LEU A 137 -3.45 5.66 22.20
CA LEU A 137 -2.01 5.90 22.28
C LEU A 137 -1.40 5.55 23.66
N THR A 138 -2.19 5.69 24.73
CA THR A 138 -1.85 5.23 26.10
C THR A 138 -1.53 3.74 26.18
N GLN A 139 -1.93 2.94 25.21
CA GLN A 139 -1.80 1.48 25.23
C GLN A 139 -0.50 1.00 24.59
N ILE A 140 0.24 1.87 23.90
CA ILE A 140 1.57 1.56 23.36
C ILE A 140 2.52 1.24 24.52
N ARG A 141 3.34 0.20 24.34
CA ARG A 141 4.31 -0.31 25.30
C ARG A 141 5.70 -0.39 24.70
N VAL A 142 6.71 -0.32 25.56
CA VAL A 142 8.09 -0.64 25.18
C VAL A 142 8.13 -2.09 24.67
N GLY A 143 8.75 -2.29 23.51
CA GLY A 143 8.82 -3.58 22.83
C GLY A 143 7.76 -3.79 21.76
N ASP A 144 6.71 -2.95 21.69
CA ASP A 144 5.72 -3.03 20.63
C ASP A 144 6.34 -2.69 19.27
N GLN A 145 5.78 -3.28 18.21
CA GLN A 145 6.12 -3.00 16.83
C GLN A 145 5.13 -1.99 16.26
N LEU A 146 5.63 -0.82 15.88
CA LEU A 146 4.81 0.19 15.20
C LEU A 146 5.12 0.24 13.70
N GLU A 147 4.09 0.56 12.93
CA GLU A 147 4.17 0.98 11.55
C GLU A 147 3.50 2.35 11.41
N LEU A 148 4.22 3.28 10.79
CA LEU A 148 3.88 4.70 10.77
C LEU A 148 4.01 5.23 9.34
N CYS A 149 3.10 6.09 8.96
CA CYS A 149 3.23 6.95 7.78
C CYS A 149 3.12 8.41 8.21
N GLY A 150 4.06 9.24 7.80
CA GLY A 150 4.06 10.67 8.15
C GLY A 150 5.21 11.44 7.51
N GLN A 151 5.41 12.67 7.97
CA GLN A 151 6.48 13.56 7.53
C GLN A 151 7.73 13.34 8.39
N LEU A 152 8.89 13.15 7.76
CA LEU A 152 10.16 13.11 8.49
C LEU A 152 10.52 14.52 8.99
N TYR A 153 11.12 14.61 10.17
CA TYR A 153 11.62 15.89 10.65
C TYR A 153 12.61 16.53 9.68
N THR A 154 12.44 17.83 9.46
CA THR A 154 13.36 18.67 8.71
C THR A 154 14.08 19.59 9.70
N GLY A 155 15.42 19.59 9.70
CA GLY A 155 16.20 20.43 10.62
C GLY A 155 17.34 19.75 11.38
N GLY A 156 17.54 18.44 11.19
CA GLY A 156 18.68 17.71 11.76
C GLY A 156 18.30 16.71 12.85
N ASP A 157 17.11 16.86 13.44
CA ASP A 157 16.52 15.85 14.31
C ASP A 157 16.09 14.62 13.49
N VAL A 158 16.19 13.44 14.11
CA VAL A 158 15.86 12.17 13.47
C VAL A 158 14.51 11.71 14.03
N GLY A 159 13.47 11.79 13.21
CA GLY A 159 12.14 11.44 13.67
C GLY A 159 11.08 11.59 12.59
N ILE A 160 9.83 11.36 13.01
CA ILE A 160 8.64 11.45 12.18
C ILE A 160 7.52 12.14 12.96
N HIS A 161 6.77 12.99 12.29
CA HIS A 161 5.55 13.62 12.78
C HIS A 161 4.50 13.61 11.69
N TRP A 162 3.37 14.29 11.91
CA TRP A 162 2.25 14.27 10.95
C TRP A 162 1.83 12.84 10.65
N VAL A 163 1.75 12.00 11.69
CA VAL A 163 1.34 10.60 11.58
C VAL A 163 -0.17 10.43 11.70
N HIS A 164 -0.91 11.43 11.21
CA HIS A 164 -2.36 11.53 11.27
C HIS A 164 -2.95 11.80 9.88
N THR A 165 -4.26 11.59 9.76
CA THR A 165 -5.04 11.90 8.54
C THR A 165 -4.81 13.34 8.07
N ASN A 166 -4.78 13.56 6.76
CA ASN A 166 -4.79 14.91 6.18
C ASN A 166 -6.21 15.44 5.94
N CYS A 167 -7.22 14.85 6.60
CA CYS A 167 -8.59 15.34 6.58
C CYS A 167 -9.25 15.38 5.18
N GLY A 168 -8.77 14.53 4.26
CA GLY A 168 -9.32 14.40 2.91
C GLY A 168 -8.68 15.33 1.87
N ASP A 169 -7.68 16.11 2.26
CA ASP A 169 -6.91 16.93 1.32
C ASP A 169 -6.06 16.06 0.37
N THR A 170 -5.51 16.69 -0.67
CA THR A 170 -4.57 15.97 -1.56
C THR A 170 -3.22 15.84 -0.86
N PRO A 171 -2.72 14.61 -0.61
CA PRO A 171 -1.51 14.43 0.18
C PRO A 171 -0.27 14.97 -0.54
N THR A 172 0.63 15.60 0.21
CA THR A 172 1.95 16.06 -0.26
C THR A 172 3.06 15.55 0.67
N PRO A 173 4.35 15.66 0.30
CA PRO A 173 5.46 15.32 1.21
C PRO A 173 5.49 16.11 2.51
N ASP A 174 5.01 17.35 2.48
CA ASP A 174 4.97 18.24 3.65
C ASP A 174 3.63 18.16 4.39
N GLU A 175 2.60 17.56 3.78
CA GLU A 175 1.26 17.36 4.34
C GLU A 175 0.73 15.96 3.93
N PRO A 176 1.36 14.87 4.42
CA PRO A 176 0.98 13.53 4.01
C PRO A 176 -0.34 13.09 4.65
N ASN A 177 -0.98 12.08 4.07
CA ASN A 177 -2.08 11.39 4.72
C ASN A 177 -1.52 10.28 5.60
N GLY A 178 -1.14 10.67 6.82
CA GLY A 178 -0.43 9.85 7.78
C GLY A 178 -1.33 8.92 8.59
N TRP A 179 -0.68 8.02 9.32
CA TRP A 179 -1.32 7.07 10.23
C TRP A 179 -0.30 6.41 11.17
N VAL A 180 -0.80 5.89 12.29
CA VAL A 180 -0.06 5.03 13.23
C VAL A 180 -0.79 3.72 13.42
N LYS A 181 -0.07 2.61 13.37
CA LYS A 181 -0.60 1.28 13.71
C LYS A 181 0.33 0.59 14.69
N ASP A 182 -0.26 -0.07 15.68
CA ASP A 182 0.43 -1.04 16.52
C ASP A 182 0.25 -2.45 15.94
N LEU A 183 1.34 -3.03 15.42
CA LEU A 183 1.36 -4.36 14.84
C LEU A 183 1.46 -5.47 15.89
N SER A 184 1.87 -5.15 17.13
CA SER A 184 1.93 -6.08 18.26
C SER A 184 0.58 -6.27 18.93
N GLN A 185 -0.32 -5.30 18.76
CA GLN A 185 -1.70 -5.35 19.23
C GLN A 185 -2.65 -5.27 18.04
N PRO A 186 -2.87 -6.34 17.26
CA PRO A 186 -3.68 -6.29 16.03
C PRO A 186 -5.12 -5.82 16.23
N ALA A 187 -5.66 -5.98 17.44
CA ALA A 187 -6.98 -5.42 17.81
C ALA A 187 -6.99 -3.87 17.79
N LEU A 188 -5.83 -3.25 18.05
CA LEU A 188 -5.56 -1.83 17.82
C LEU A 188 -5.12 -1.55 16.38
N GLY A 189 -4.74 -2.56 15.59
CA GLY A 189 -4.10 -2.51 14.26
C GLY A 189 -4.83 -1.76 13.13
N ASN A 190 -5.88 -1.01 13.46
CA ASN A 190 -6.37 0.11 12.67
C ASN A 190 -5.48 1.35 12.90
N ASN A 191 -5.70 2.41 12.11
CA ASN A 191 -5.04 3.68 12.38
C ASN A 191 -5.46 4.22 13.77
N LEU A 192 -4.50 4.41 14.67
CA LEU A 192 -4.71 4.95 16.02
C LEU A 192 -5.08 6.45 15.98
N GLU A 193 -4.71 7.13 14.89
CA GLU A 193 -4.92 8.57 14.65
C GLU A 193 -5.84 8.85 13.45
N SER A 194 -7.06 8.28 13.49
CA SER A 194 -8.07 8.42 12.43
C SER A 194 -9.23 9.34 12.81
N ASN A 195 -9.15 10.05 13.94
CA ASN A 195 -10.23 10.91 14.40
C ASN A 195 -10.31 12.20 13.59
N GLU A 196 -11.34 12.34 12.78
CA GLU A 196 -11.55 13.53 11.94
C GLU A 196 -12.38 14.64 12.62
N THR A 197 -12.77 14.46 13.89
CA THR A 197 -13.64 15.41 14.63
C THR A 197 -13.11 16.85 14.59
N TYR A 198 -11.80 17.03 14.54
CA TYR A 198 -11.13 18.33 14.62
C TYR A 198 -10.48 18.77 13.30
N CYS A 199 -10.83 18.13 12.18
CA CYS A 199 -10.29 18.49 10.87
C CYS A 199 -10.56 19.96 10.48
N TYR A 200 -11.64 20.57 10.96
CA TYR A 200 -11.97 21.98 10.72
C TYR A 200 -10.95 22.99 11.30
N LEU A 201 -9.96 22.53 12.07
CA LEU A 201 -8.93 23.41 12.60
C LEU A 201 -7.96 23.90 11.52
N TRP A 202 -7.89 23.22 10.37
CA TRP A 202 -6.99 23.49 9.25
C TRP A 202 -7.75 24.02 8.05
#